data_AF-A0A0C1EPW8-F1
#
_entry.id   AF-A0A0C1EPW8-F1
#
_cell.length_a   1.000
_cell.length_b   1.000
_cell.length_c   1.000
_cell.angle_alpha   90.00
_cell.angle_beta   90.00
_cell.angle_gamma   90.00
#
_symmetry.space_group_name_H-M   'P 1'
#
loop_
_entity.id
_entity.type
_entity.pdbx_description
1 polymer ?
#
loop_
_entity_poly.entity_id
_entity_poly.type
_entity_poly.pdbx_seq_one_letter_code
_entity_poly.pdbx_strand_id
1 'polypeptide(L)'
;MLGYFRVKKRDREVNLRVRNIVKVCISTIEKWKEENGDLKLTDRELEVRRGYSKEQIKEIRQFEKNVKEIFEKKLTPLVKNDVELQVLLNNAKLRDFLDTGFSNGIIPQIDLLNKNADFKALLNSDPSRLTLSKGNLAKSNFWGFSSAKSKKEVNARVAYIVKVSVQAIEGWQRENRDKILTDRELEDKGYSREQVKQIRQFENDMQELFEEKLKPFVKNNPKLRSLLANKELHNFLNPKLKELRQQKNLLKEELGEDSDLSEDSSFELPKLTGEEESQKLTRQIEKAKLAAKFGLVTNVGKGKTGAHFVEWVSKDGKGEFKKIGIFKLSNKETSLSIRIKNKFKQLFFGQLYYLNTKKLAQSKSEAAAFEVSKFLDFPISPGARVVKLGDKTGTMQRFLNGYQEAEQVSYLLQNQDNFTPQGWKQFQQMTLFDYLIGNLDRHHENWLVKLDEEGKVNDIKAIDNANSFPEKNIFGIKVAARNQYKWRNFQISGYAYDSELLNDLRSHLTPIQVGQMISSINDRLPGFLSDKMETLLKERAQALYLLADPERGPFTPQELAEYRTHSSIKALLKSAKSERK
;
A
#
# COMPACT_ATOMS: atom_id res chain seq x y z
N MET A 1 -0.82 -3.80 -60.40
CA MET A 1 -0.36 -4.60 -59.24
C MET A 1 1.14 -4.53 -58.98
N LEU A 2 2.01 -4.61 -60.00
CA LEU A 2 3.48 -4.54 -59.85
C LEU A 2 4.01 -3.23 -59.21
N GLY A 3 3.39 -2.08 -59.49
CA GLY A 3 3.77 -0.80 -58.87
C GLY A 3 3.52 -0.74 -57.35
N TYR A 4 2.44 -1.36 -56.87
CA TYR A 4 2.05 -1.34 -55.45
C TYR A 4 2.95 -2.23 -54.58
N PHE A 5 3.40 -3.37 -55.13
CA PHE A 5 4.39 -4.24 -54.50
C PHE A 5 5.79 -3.61 -54.49
N ARG A 6 6.16 -2.84 -55.52
CA ARG A 6 7.45 -2.15 -55.60
C ARG A 6 7.56 -1.01 -54.58
N VAL A 7 6.48 -0.28 -54.32
CA VAL A 7 6.39 0.76 -53.30
C VAL A 7 6.51 0.18 -51.89
N LYS A 8 5.72 -0.87 -51.55
CA LYS A 8 5.80 -1.53 -50.24
C LYS A 8 7.16 -2.17 -49.93
N LYS A 9 7.85 -2.70 -50.94
CA LYS A 9 9.20 -3.26 -50.78
C LYS A 9 10.24 -2.16 -50.53
N ARG A 10 10.12 -1.02 -51.21
CA ARG A 10 10.94 0.19 -50.97
C ARG A 10 10.75 0.75 -49.57
N ASP A 11 9.51 0.91 -49.10
CA ASP A 11 9.22 1.46 -47.77
C ASP A 11 9.75 0.57 -46.64
N ARG A 12 9.66 -0.75 -46.81
CA ARG A 12 10.19 -1.72 -45.84
C ARG A 12 11.71 -1.70 -45.80
N GLU A 13 12.37 -1.55 -46.93
CA GLU A 13 13.83 -1.46 -47.03
C GLU A 13 14.34 -0.12 -46.48
N VAL A 14 13.64 0.99 -46.76
CA VAL A 14 13.93 2.31 -46.18
C VAL A 14 13.79 2.28 -44.66
N ASN A 15 12.69 1.72 -44.13
CA ASN A 15 12.50 1.59 -42.68
C ASN A 15 13.57 0.69 -42.02
N LEU A 16 14.01 -0.38 -42.69
CA LEU A 16 15.09 -1.23 -42.19
C LEU A 16 16.43 -0.47 -42.14
N ARG A 17 16.76 0.31 -43.17
CA ARG A 17 17.97 1.15 -43.22
C ARG A 17 17.93 2.23 -42.15
N VAL A 18 16.78 2.89 -41.97
CA VAL A 18 16.58 3.89 -40.91
C VAL A 18 16.75 3.27 -39.52
N ARG A 19 16.20 2.07 -39.27
CA ARG A 19 16.41 1.34 -38.00
C ARG A 19 17.87 1.01 -37.76
N ASN A 20 18.60 0.58 -38.78
CA ASN A 20 20.02 0.27 -38.65
C ASN A 20 20.84 1.53 -38.35
N ILE A 21 20.55 2.65 -39.00
CA ILE A 21 21.19 3.95 -38.70
C ILE A 21 20.93 4.35 -37.24
N VAL A 22 19.68 4.27 -36.77
CA VAL A 22 19.33 4.60 -35.39
C VAL A 22 20.05 3.68 -34.39
N LYS A 23 20.13 2.37 -34.67
CA LYS A 23 20.86 1.42 -33.83
C LYS A 23 22.35 1.71 -33.77
N VAL A 24 22.97 2.07 -34.89
CA VAL A 24 24.39 2.47 -34.95
C VAL A 24 24.60 3.72 -34.09
N CYS A 25 23.76 4.75 -34.24
CA CYS A 25 23.85 5.95 -33.41
C CYS A 25 23.74 5.63 -31.91
N ILE A 26 22.78 4.78 -31.50
CA ILE A 26 22.63 4.35 -30.10
C ILE A 26 23.89 3.63 -29.63
N SER A 27 24.38 2.66 -30.41
CA SER A 27 25.58 1.89 -30.06
C SER A 27 26.84 2.76 -29.94
N THR A 28 26.99 3.76 -30.82
CA THR A 28 28.09 4.73 -30.76
C THR A 28 27.99 5.63 -29.53
N ILE A 29 26.79 6.10 -29.18
CA ILE A 29 26.55 6.90 -27.97
C ILE A 29 26.82 6.07 -26.70
N GLU A 30 26.42 4.79 -26.70
CA GLU A 30 26.68 3.88 -25.58
C GLU A 30 28.17 3.66 -25.38
N LYS A 31 28.90 3.35 -26.45
CA LYS A 31 30.36 3.20 -26.41
C LYS A 31 31.05 4.47 -25.94
N TRP A 32 30.60 5.64 -26.41
CA TRP A 32 31.11 6.93 -25.94
C TRP A 32 30.91 7.13 -24.44
N LYS A 33 29.74 6.78 -23.91
CA LYS A 33 29.41 6.88 -22.48
C LYS A 33 30.24 5.92 -21.62
N GLU A 34 30.50 4.71 -22.12
CA GLU A 34 31.37 3.73 -21.45
C GLU A 34 32.82 4.23 -21.36
N GLU A 35 33.32 4.85 -22.44
CA GLU A 35 34.69 5.35 -22.51
C GLU A 35 34.88 6.67 -21.74
N ASN A 36 33.85 7.55 -21.72
CA ASN A 36 34.00 8.94 -21.29
C ASN A 36 33.14 9.35 -20.09
N GLY A 37 32.24 8.49 -19.59
CA GLY A 37 31.35 8.81 -18.48
C GLY A 37 30.18 9.71 -18.88
N ASP A 38 29.78 10.63 -17.99
CA ASP A 38 28.57 11.44 -18.16
C ASP A 38 28.64 12.40 -19.37
N LEU A 39 27.50 12.64 -20.02
CA LEU A 39 27.40 13.38 -21.29
C LEU A 39 27.57 14.90 -21.16
N LYS A 40 27.93 15.40 -19.98
CA LYS A 40 28.03 16.82 -19.64
C LYS A 40 29.47 17.22 -19.37
N LEU A 41 30.33 17.13 -20.38
CA LEU A 41 31.68 17.69 -20.30
C LEU A 41 31.74 18.98 -21.10
N THR A 42 32.10 20.08 -20.43
CA THR A 42 32.46 21.34 -21.06
C THR A 42 33.70 21.17 -21.92
N ASP A 43 33.93 22.07 -22.87
CA ASP A 43 35.16 22.04 -23.69
C ASP A 43 36.41 22.07 -22.81
N ARG A 44 36.34 22.81 -21.69
CA ARG A 44 37.39 22.85 -20.67
C ARG A 44 37.58 21.51 -19.95
N GLU A 45 36.51 20.77 -19.65
CA GLU A 45 36.64 19.44 -19.06
C GLU A 45 37.11 18.39 -20.06
N LEU A 46 36.74 18.51 -21.34
CA LEU A 46 37.27 17.66 -22.41
C LEU A 46 38.78 17.91 -22.60
N GLU A 47 39.22 19.16 -22.54
CA GLU A 47 40.63 19.54 -22.64
C GLU A 47 41.40 19.12 -21.37
N VAL A 48 40.93 19.48 -20.17
CA VAL A 48 41.65 19.32 -18.91
C VAL A 48 41.53 17.91 -18.31
N ARG A 49 40.34 17.30 -18.37
CA ARG A 49 40.05 16.03 -17.70
C ARG A 49 40.22 14.82 -18.63
N ARG A 50 40.09 15.03 -19.94
CA ARG A 50 40.17 13.96 -20.95
C ARG A 50 41.34 14.13 -21.93
N GLY A 51 42.07 15.25 -21.88
CA GLY A 51 43.27 15.47 -22.68
C GLY A 51 43.01 15.64 -24.17
N TYR A 52 41.79 16.01 -24.56
CA TYR A 52 41.46 16.21 -25.98
C TYR A 52 42.05 17.52 -26.51
N SER A 53 42.56 17.49 -27.74
CA SER A 53 42.99 18.69 -28.46
C SER A 53 41.78 19.55 -28.89
N LYS A 54 42.01 20.82 -29.20
CA LYS A 54 40.97 21.73 -29.69
C LYS A 54 40.32 21.23 -30.98
N GLU A 55 41.11 20.63 -31.88
CA GLU A 55 40.63 19.97 -33.10
C GLU A 55 39.73 18.77 -32.79
N GLN A 56 40.10 17.91 -31.84
CA GLN A 56 39.29 16.78 -31.41
C GLN A 56 37.96 17.23 -30.79
N ILE A 57 38.00 18.27 -29.94
CA ILE A 57 36.80 18.86 -29.35
C ILE A 57 35.87 19.41 -30.46
N LYS A 58 36.42 20.07 -31.47
CA LYS A 58 35.65 20.58 -32.62
C LYS A 58 34.96 19.45 -33.40
N GLU A 59 35.65 18.32 -33.61
CA GLU A 59 35.08 17.14 -34.26
C GLU A 59 33.96 16.50 -33.44
N ILE A 60 34.14 16.38 -32.12
CA ILE A 60 33.12 15.89 -31.18
C ILE A 60 31.87 16.78 -31.24
N ARG A 61 32.03 18.10 -31.16
CA ARG A 61 30.90 19.06 -31.26
C ARG A 61 30.21 18.99 -32.63
N GLN A 62 30.98 18.80 -33.70
CA GLN A 62 30.40 18.63 -35.04
C GLN A 62 29.63 17.31 -35.18
N PHE A 63 30.12 16.23 -34.56
CA PHE A 63 29.39 14.96 -34.49
C PHE A 63 28.08 15.11 -33.70
N GLU A 64 28.10 15.73 -32.51
CA GLU A 64 26.90 16.03 -31.73
C GLU A 64 25.86 16.82 -32.54
N LYS A 65 26.32 17.86 -33.25
CA LYS A 65 25.49 18.69 -34.13
C LYS A 65 24.89 17.88 -35.28
N ASN A 66 25.68 17.04 -35.94
CA ASN A 66 25.21 16.20 -37.05
C ASN A 66 24.20 15.15 -36.59
N VAL A 67 24.43 14.52 -35.44
CA VAL A 67 23.47 13.58 -34.84
C VAL A 67 22.16 14.32 -34.52
N LYS A 68 22.22 15.47 -33.83
CA LYS A 68 21.03 16.28 -33.53
C LYS A 68 20.25 16.64 -34.79
N GLU A 69 20.92 17.14 -35.83
CA GLU A 69 20.27 17.52 -37.07
C GLU A 69 19.60 16.33 -37.78
N ILE A 70 20.25 15.17 -37.83
CA ILE A 70 19.68 13.95 -38.41
C ILE A 70 18.43 13.51 -37.63
N PHE A 71 18.50 13.52 -36.30
CA PHE A 71 17.40 13.07 -35.45
C PHE A 71 16.21 14.05 -35.46
N GLU A 72 16.46 15.34 -35.31
CA GLU A 72 15.42 16.38 -35.23
C GLU A 72 14.81 16.71 -36.60
N LYS A 73 15.62 16.93 -37.64
CA LYS A 73 15.10 17.41 -38.93
C LYS A 73 14.73 16.29 -39.89
N LYS A 74 15.49 15.18 -39.88
CA LYS A 74 15.36 14.14 -40.92
C LYS A 74 14.59 12.90 -40.46
N LEU A 75 14.80 12.45 -39.22
CA LEU A 75 14.15 11.24 -38.70
C LEU A 75 12.78 11.52 -38.08
N THR A 76 12.63 12.60 -37.31
CA THR A 76 11.35 12.96 -36.65
C THR A 76 10.14 12.97 -37.61
N PRO A 77 10.22 13.50 -38.85
CA PRO A 77 9.10 13.46 -39.79
C PRO A 77 8.77 12.04 -40.30
N LEU A 78 9.77 11.16 -40.43
CA LEU A 78 9.62 9.80 -40.95
C LEU A 78 9.01 8.84 -39.92
N VAL A 79 9.07 9.19 -38.64
CA VAL A 79 8.75 8.29 -37.53
C VAL A 79 7.29 8.46 -37.06
N LYS A 80 6.53 9.40 -37.63
CA LYS A 80 5.13 9.68 -37.26
C LYS A 80 4.21 8.45 -37.37
N ASN A 81 4.58 7.46 -38.19
CA ASN A 81 3.75 6.29 -38.51
C ASN A 81 4.39 4.91 -38.17
N ASP A 82 5.59 4.84 -37.57
CA ASP A 82 6.24 3.56 -37.22
C ASP A 82 6.53 3.46 -35.70
N VAL A 83 5.78 2.57 -35.03
CA VAL A 83 5.81 2.35 -33.58
C VAL A 83 7.16 1.81 -33.09
N GLU A 84 7.84 0.96 -33.86
CA GLU A 84 9.14 0.41 -33.46
C GLU A 84 10.25 1.46 -33.53
N LEU A 85 10.18 2.34 -34.54
CA LEU A 85 11.07 3.50 -34.63
C LEU A 85 10.78 4.53 -33.53
N GLN A 86 9.52 4.77 -33.17
CA GLN A 86 9.17 5.62 -32.02
C GLN A 86 9.71 5.07 -30.70
N VAL A 87 9.74 3.75 -30.52
CA VAL A 87 10.31 3.10 -29.33
C VAL A 87 11.83 3.26 -29.28
N LEU A 88 12.52 3.13 -30.42
CA LEU A 88 13.96 3.36 -30.54
C LEU A 88 14.34 4.82 -30.28
N LEU A 89 13.56 5.77 -30.82
CA LEU A 89 13.76 7.21 -30.56
C LEU A 89 13.47 7.62 -29.11
N ASN A 90 12.59 6.89 -28.43
CA ASN A 90 12.29 7.10 -27.01
C ASN A 90 13.21 6.28 -26.07
N ASN A 91 14.37 5.83 -26.58
CA ASN A 91 15.43 5.28 -25.74
C ASN A 91 15.95 6.38 -24.81
N ALA A 92 15.88 6.14 -23.50
CA ALA A 92 16.26 7.12 -22.48
C ALA A 92 17.71 7.61 -22.66
N LYS A 93 18.62 6.75 -23.12
CA LYS A 93 20.03 7.09 -23.35
C LYS A 93 20.23 7.99 -24.57
N LEU A 94 19.42 7.78 -25.61
CA LEU A 94 19.42 8.62 -26.81
C LEU A 94 18.80 9.99 -26.51
N ARG A 95 17.76 10.03 -25.68
CA ARG A 95 17.17 11.30 -25.20
C ARG A 95 18.15 12.07 -24.32
N ASP A 96 18.81 11.42 -23.36
CA ASP A 96 19.87 12.05 -22.55
C ASP A 96 20.97 12.68 -23.43
N PHE A 97 21.33 12.05 -24.54
CA PHE A 97 22.30 12.59 -25.52
C PHE A 97 21.75 13.74 -26.37
N LEU A 98 20.48 13.69 -26.79
CA LEU A 98 19.87 14.78 -27.55
C LEU A 98 19.60 16.01 -26.67
N ASP A 99 19.30 15.79 -25.39
CA ASP A 99 19.02 16.82 -24.38
C ASP A 99 20.29 17.57 -23.92
N THR A 100 21.51 17.14 -24.30
CA THR A 100 22.76 17.81 -23.90
C THR A 100 23.11 19.08 -24.69
N GLY A 101 22.25 19.57 -25.59
CA GLY A 101 22.50 20.88 -26.24
C GLY A 101 21.30 21.74 -26.55
N PHE A 102 20.12 21.37 -26.08
CA PHE A 102 19.04 22.32 -25.85
C PHE A 102 18.33 21.84 -24.60
N SER A 103 18.15 22.75 -23.66
CA SER A 103 17.11 22.67 -22.64
C SER A 103 15.76 22.48 -23.33
N ASN A 104 15.43 21.26 -23.73
CA ASN A 104 14.05 20.92 -23.92
C ASN A 104 13.51 20.62 -22.53
N GLY A 105 13.25 21.68 -21.77
CA GLY A 105 12.60 21.59 -20.46
C GLY A 105 11.28 20.84 -20.57
N ILE A 106 10.55 20.70 -19.47
CA ILE A 106 9.31 19.91 -19.48
C ILE A 106 8.30 20.27 -20.61
N ILE A 107 8.30 21.52 -21.08
CA ILE A 107 7.35 22.05 -22.06
C ILE A 107 7.35 21.26 -23.39
N PRO A 108 8.48 21.04 -24.08
CA PRO A 108 8.54 20.12 -25.23
C PRO A 108 7.98 18.71 -25.00
N GLN A 109 8.14 18.14 -23.80
CA GLN A 109 7.62 16.80 -23.49
C GLN A 109 6.09 16.82 -23.32
N ILE A 110 5.56 17.86 -22.67
CA ILE A 110 4.12 18.13 -22.59
C ILE A 110 3.53 18.33 -23.99
N ASP A 111 4.19 19.11 -24.85
CA ASP A 111 3.76 19.36 -26.22
C ASP A 111 3.69 18.09 -27.06
N LEU A 112 4.66 17.18 -26.91
CA LEU A 112 4.67 15.88 -27.59
C LEU A 112 3.49 15.01 -27.17
N LEU A 113 3.18 14.95 -25.86
CA LEU A 113 2.01 14.26 -25.35
C LEU A 113 0.72 14.88 -25.88
N ASN A 114 0.60 16.21 -25.82
CA ASN A 114 -0.57 16.95 -26.29
C ASN A 114 -0.78 16.83 -27.81
N LYS A 115 0.26 16.53 -28.59
CA LYS A 115 0.13 16.26 -30.04
C LYS A 115 -0.17 14.79 -30.35
N ASN A 116 -0.10 13.90 -29.36
CA ASN A 116 -0.36 12.47 -29.54
C ASN A 116 -1.88 12.21 -29.61
N ALA A 117 -2.34 11.74 -30.78
CA ALA A 117 -3.75 11.48 -31.04
C ALA A 117 -4.32 10.34 -30.17
N ASP A 118 -3.52 9.30 -29.92
CA ASP A 118 -3.91 8.15 -29.10
C ASP A 118 -4.03 8.54 -27.61
N PHE A 119 -3.16 9.43 -27.13
CA PHE A 119 -3.25 10.00 -25.78
C PHE A 119 -4.53 10.82 -25.60
N LYS A 120 -4.82 11.76 -26.52
CA LYS A 120 -6.07 12.53 -26.52
C LYS A 120 -7.31 11.65 -26.62
N ALA A 121 -7.27 10.62 -27.48
CA ALA A 121 -8.36 9.67 -27.62
C ALA A 121 -8.60 8.90 -26.31
N LEU A 122 -7.54 8.54 -25.58
CA LEU A 122 -7.65 7.86 -24.29
C LEU A 122 -8.19 8.80 -23.20
N LEU A 123 -7.75 10.05 -23.12
CA LEU A 123 -8.28 11.04 -22.16
C LEU A 123 -9.76 11.32 -22.39
N ASN A 124 -10.16 11.56 -23.64
CA ASN A 124 -11.55 11.85 -24.00
C ASN A 124 -12.48 10.63 -23.96
N SER A 125 -11.95 9.45 -23.61
CA SER A 125 -12.74 8.23 -23.54
C SER A 125 -13.54 8.13 -22.24
N ASP A 126 -14.72 7.52 -22.32
CA ASP A 126 -15.56 7.18 -21.16
C ASP A 126 -15.04 5.88 -20.51
N PRO A 127 -14.55 5.93 -19.24
CA PRO A 127 -14.00 4.78 -18.55
C PRO A 127 -14.92 3.56 -18.48
N SER A 128 -16.25 3.78 -18.41
CA SER A 128 -17.24 2.70 -18.31
C SER A 128 -17.34 1.87 -19.60
N ARG A 129 -16.94 2.44 -20.72
CA ARG A 129 -16.94 1.82 -22.04
C ARG A 129 -15.59 1.18 -22.40
N LEU A 130 -14.55 1.42 -21.59
CA LEU A 130 -13.23 0.82 -21.71
C LEU A 130 -13.26 -0.64 -21.22
N THR A 131 -13.91 -1.53 -21.95
CA THR A 131 -13.92 -2.97 -21.63
C THR A 131 -13.13 -3.79 -22.66
N LEU A 132 -12.18 -4.59 -22.17
CA LEU A 132 -11.52 -5.61 -22.97
C LEU A 132 -12.45 -6.85 -23.00
N SER A 133 -13.43 -6.88 -23.91
CA SER A 133 -14.31 -8.05 -24.06
C SER A 133 -13.49 -9.33 -24.31
N LYS A 134 -13.99 -10.46 -23.80
CA LYS A 134 -13.46 -11.78 -24.16
C LYS A 134 -13.86 -12.07 -25.61
N GLY A 135 -12.95 -11.84 -26.55
CA GLY A 135 -12.94 -12.54 -27.83
C GLY A 135 -13.44 -11.77 -29.06
N ASN A 136 -14.11 -10.63 -28.96
CA ASN A 136 -14.51 -9.85 -30.13
C ASN A 136 -14.20 -8.36 -29.93
N LEU A 137 -13.19 -7.87 -30.65
CA LEU A 137 -13.04 -6.45 -30.95
C LEU A 137 -14.38 -5.98 -31.54
N ALA A 138 -15.14 -5.19 -30.78
CA ALA A 138 -16.34 -4.58 -31.31
C ALA A 138 -15.91 -3.72 -32.50
N LYS A 139 -16.25 -4.18 -33.71
CA LYS A 139 -16.19 -3.39 -34.94
C LYS A 139 -17.03 -2.15 -34.74
N SER A 140 -16.44 -1.06 -34.30
CA SER A 140 -17.01 0.27 -34.45
C SER A 140 -15.90 1.28 -34.27
N ASN A 141 -16.06 2.44 -34.90
CA ASN A 141 -15.20 3.61 -34.84
C ASN A 141 -15.16 4.25 -33.43
N PHE A 142 -15.13 3.42 -32.38
CA PHE A 142 -15.32 3.77 -30.98
C PHE A 142 -14.07 4.36 -30.33
N TRP A 143 -12.98 4.40 -31.09
CA TRP A 143 -11.68 4.78 -30.61
C TRP A 143 -11.08 5.72 -31.65
N GLY A 144 -10.73 6.93 -31.23
CA GLY A 144 -9.81 7.77 -32.00
C GLY A 144 -8.45 7.09 -32.27
N PHE A 145 -8.19 5.90 -31.71
CA PHE A 145 -7.19 4.96 -32.19
C PHE A 145 -7.54 4.52 -33.61
N SER A 146 -7.05 5.25 -34.61
CA SER A 146 -7.22 4.84 -36.00
C SER A 146 -6.73 3.40 -36.18
N SER A 147 -7.63 2.52 -36.66
CA SER A 147 -7.34 1.20 -37.24
C SER A 147 -6.75 0.07 -36.38
N ALA A 148 -6.82 0.10 -35.04
CA ALA A 148 -6.26 -1.00 -34.22
C ALA A 148 -6.97 -2.35 -34.49
N LYS A 149 -6.19 -3.37 -34.91
CA LYS A 149 -6.70 -4.66 -35.43
C LYS A 149 -6.74 -5.79 -34.40
N SER A 150 -6.17 -5.60 -33.20
CA SER A 150 -6.09 -6.65 -32.16
C SER A 150 -6.10 -6.10 -30.73
N LYS A 151 -6.56 -6.91 -29.77
CA LYS A 151 -6.41 -6.64 -28.32
C LYS A 151 -4.93 -6.41 -27.92
N LYS A 152 -4.01 -7.13 -28.57
CA LYS A 152 -2.55 -7.00 -28.36
C LYS A 152 -2.06 -5.61 -28.77
N GLU A 153 -2.58 -5.08 -29.88
CA GLU A 153 -2.24 -3.75 -30.37
C GLU A 153 -2.74 -2.64 -29.45
N VAL A 154 -4.00 -2.72 -29.00
CA VAL A 154 -4.56 -1.76 -28.01
C VAL A 154 -3.72 -1.76 -26.73
N ASN A 155 -3.40 -2.94 -26.18
CA ASN A 155 -2.56 -3.07 -24.99
C ASN A 155 -1.15 -2.49 -25.20
N ALA A 156 -0.57 -2.61 -26.40
CA ALA A 156 0.74 -2.06 -26.73
C ALA A 156 0.71 -0.53 -26.84
N ARG A 157 -0.33 0.03 -27.48
CA ARG A 157 -0.51 1.49 -27.58
C ARG A 157 -0.76 2.13 -26.21
N VAL A 158 -1.62 1.52 -25.38
CA VAL A 158 -1.82 1.96 -23.99
C VAL A 158 -0.51 1.89 -23.20
N ALA A 159 0.25 0.79 -23.29
CA ALA A 159 1.54 0.70 -22.61
C ALA A 159 2.54 1.77 -23.08
N TYR A 160 2.53 2.13 -24.37
CA TYR A 160 3.35 3.21 -24.90
C TYR A 160 2.95 4.58 -24.33
N ILE A 161 1.65 4.92 -24.34
CA ILE A 161 1.13 6.16 -23.75
C ILE A 161 1.59 6.29 -22.30
N VAL A 162 1.43 5.22 -21.51
CA VAL A 162 1.82 5.22 -20.10
C VAL A 162 3.32 5.37 -19.94
N LYS A 163 4.13 4.70 -20.78
CA LYS A 163 5.59 4.86 -20.75
C LYS A 163 5.99 6.32 -20.98
N VAL A 164 5.45 6.97 -22.02
CA VAL A 164 5.79 8.37 -22.33
C VAL A 164 5.29 9.32 -21.25
N SER A 165 4.11 9.04 -20.67
CA SER A 165 3.55 9.81 -19.55
C SER A 165 4.44 9.73 -18.30
N VAL A 166 4.90 8.52 -17.95
CA VAL A 166 5.83 8.32 -16.83
C VAL A 166 7.15 9.06 -17.08
N GLN A 167 7.70 9.01 -18.30
CA GLN A 167 8.92 9.75 -18.65
C GLN A 167 8.76 11.27 -18.48
N ALA A 168 7.60 11.82 -18.87
CA ALA A 168 7.31 13.25 -18.67
C ALA A 168 7.22 13.62 -17.19
N ILE A 169 6.60 12.76 -16.38
CA ILE A 169 6.52 12.93 -14.91
C ILE A 169 7.92 12.84 -14.27
N GLU A 170 8.78 11.94 -14.72
CA GLU A 170 10.17 11.85 -14.24
C GLU A 170 10.94 13.13 -14.55
N GLY A 171 10.78 13.68 -15.76
CA GLY A 171 11.34 14.99 -16.13
C GLY A 171 10.86 16.09 -15.18
N TRP A 172 9.55 16.15 -14.95
CA TRP A 172 8.93 17.12 -14.02
C TRP A 172 9.49 17.03 -12.60
N GLN A 173 9.52 15.83 -12.02
CA GLN A 173 9.99 15.62 -10.65
C GLN A 173 11.48 15.90 -10.52
N ARG A 174 12.28 15.64 -11.56
CA ARG A 174 13.72 15.95 -11.56
C ARG A 174 14.00 17.45 -11.50
N GLU A 175 13.21 18.24 -12.22
CA GLU A 175 13.29 19.71 -12.22
C GLU A 175 12.65 20.35 -10.96
N ASN A 176 11.76 19.62 -10.28
CA ASN A 176 10.93 20.13 -9.17
C ASN A 176 10.89 19.13 -7.99
N ARG A 177 12.06 18.80 -7.45
CA ARG A 177 12.24 17.71 -6.48
C ARG A 177 11.54 17.91 -5.14
N ASP A 178 11.33 19.14 -4.69
CA ASP A 178 11.11 19.37 -3.25
C ASP A 178 9.68 19.75 -2.87
N LYS A 179 8.85 20.23 -3.81
CA LYS A 179 7.44 20.59 -3.54
C LYS A 179 6.63 20.76 -4.82
N ILE A 180 5.30 20.66 -4.69
CA ILE A 180 4.39 21.17 -5.71
C ILE A 180 4.54 22.69 -5.73
N LEU A 181 4.90 23.22 -6.89
CA LEU A 181 5.06 24.66 -7.06
C LEU A 181 3.70 25.31 -7.29
N THR A 182 3.50 26.48 -6.68
CA THR A 182 2.41 27.40 -6.98
C THR A 182 2.62 28.07 -8.34
N ASP A 183 1.57 28.67 -8.91
CA ASP A 183 1.67 29.40 -10.19
C ASP A 183 2.72 30.51 -10.11
N ARG A 184 2.74 31.24 -8.98
CA ARG A 184 3.72 32.28 -8.71
C ARG A 184 5.15 31.74 -8.67
N GLU A 185 5.37 30.60 -8.01
CA GLU A 185 6.70 29.98 -7.98
C GLU A 185 7.16 29.45 -9.35
N LEU A 186 6.22 29.09 -10.23
CA LEU A 186 6.53 28.76 -11.63
C LEU A 186 6.87 30.02 -12.43
N GLU A 187 6.11 31.10 -12.27
CA GLU A 187 6.44 32.39 -12.88
C GLU A 187 7.81 32.90 -12.41
N ASP A 188 8.11 32.79 -11.11
CA ASP A 188 9.40 33.14 -10.51
C ASP A 188 10.56 32.27 -11.05
N LYS A 189 10.27 31.04 -11.49
CA LYS A 189 11.22 30.16 -12.20
C LYS A 189 11.39 30.50 -13.68
N GLY A 190 10.69 31.52 -14.18
CA GLY A 190 10.80 32.00 -15.57
C GLY A 190 9.81 31.37 -16.55
N TYR A 191 8.80 30.64 -16.07
CA TYR A 191 7.72 30.15 -16.94
C TYR A 191 6.74 31.27 -17.28
N SER A 192 6.40 31.42 -18.56
CA SER A 192 5.32 32.32 -18.98
C SER A 192 3.95 31.84 -18.49
N ARG A 193 2.99 32.76 -18.35
CA ARG A 193 1.59 32.43 -17.98
C ARG A 193 0.98 31.32 -18.83
N GLU A 194 1.30 31.27 -20.12
CA GLU A 194 0.79 30.23 -21.01
C GLU A 194 1.45 28.87 -20.73
N GLN A 195 2.76 28.84 -20.46
CA GLN A 195 3.46 27.64 -20.03
C GLN A 195 2.96 27.14 -18.67
N VAL A 196 2.68 28.04 -17.74
CA VAL A 196 2.07 27.68 -16.44
C VAL A 196 0.72 26.99 -16.65
N LYS A 197 -0.15 27.53 -17.50
CA LYS A 197 -1.43 26.88 -17.85
C LYS A 197 -1.22 25.50 -18.48
N GLN A 198 -0.25 25.36 -19.39
CA GLN A 198 0.07 24.08 -20.01
C GLN A 198 0.54 23.05 -19.00
N ILE A 199 1.37 23.45 -18.03
CA ILE A 199 1.83 22.61 -16.92
C ILE A 199 0.63 22.16 -16.07
N ARG A 200 -0.27 23.08 -15.70
CA ARG A 200 -1.47 22.73 -14.92
C ARG A 200 -2.39 21.78 -15.67
N GLN A 201 -2.57 21.99 -16.97
CA GLN A 201 -3.34 21.06 -17.80
C GLN A 201 -2.68 19.69 -17.83
N PHE A 202 -1.36 19.61 -18.02
CA PHE A 202 -0.61 18.36 -17.95
C PHE A 202 -0.79 17.66 -16.60
N GLU A 203 -0.72 18.40 -15.48
CA GLU A 203 -0.93 17.82 -14.15
C GLU A 203 -2.32 17.19 -14.00
N ASN A 204 -3.36 17.89 -14.46
CA ASN A 204 -4.73 17.39 -14.46
C ASN A 204 -4.91 16.18 -15.37
N ASP A 205 -4.38 16.24 -16.60
CA ASP A 205 -4.45 15.17 -17.59
C ASP A 205 -3.76 13.89 -17.08
N MET A 206 -2.61 14.03 -16.42
CA MET A 206 -1.91 12.89 -15.83
C MET A 206 -2.72 12.29 -14.67
N GLN A 207 -3.33 13.12 -13.81
CA GLN A 207 -4.21 12.60 -12.75
C GLN A 207 -5.39 11.85 -13.37
N GLU A 208 -6.11 12.42 -14.34
CA GLU A 208 -7.26 11.78 -14.99
C GLU A 208 -6.85 10.46 -15.68
N LEU A 209 -5.74 10.47 -16.43
CA LEU A 209 -5.21 9.28 -17.10
C LEU A 209 -5.02 8.12 -16.11
N PHE A 210 -4.26 8.36 -15.04
CA PHE A 210 -3.84 7.31 -14.12
C PHE A 210 -4.94 6.91 -13.13
N GLU A 211 -5.77 7.85 -12.71
CA GLU A 211 -6.82 7.61 -11.70
C GLU A 211 -8.12 7.11 -12.30
N GLU A 212 -8.39 7.34 -13.58
CA GLU A 212 -9.66 6.96 -14.20
C GLU A 212 -9.47 6.08 -15.42
N LYS A 213 -8.69 6.54 -16.41
CA LYS A 213 -8.64 5.91 -17.73
C LYS A 213 -7.88 4.58 -17.73
N LEU A 214 -6.86 4.43 -16.89
CA LEU A 214 -6.02 3.22 -16.88
C LEU A 214 -6.58 2.06 -16.08
N LYS A 215 -7.48 2.30 -15.12
CA LYS A 215 -8.08 1.27 -14.23
C LYS A 215 -8.49 -0.03 -14.97
N PRO A 216 -9.17 0.01 -16.14
CA PRO A 216 -9.61 -1.21 -16.83
C PRO A 216 -8.47 -2.05 -17.43
N PHE A 217 -7.30 -1.43 -17.66
CA PHE A 217 -6.15 -2.06 -18.31
C PHE A 217 -5.17 -2.67 -17.31
N VAL A 218 -5.04 -2.09 -16.11
CA VAL A 218 -4.06 -2.50 -15.09
C VAL A 218 -4.22 -3.98 -14.72
N LYS A 219 -5.46 -4.46 -14.59
CA LYS A 219 -5.73 -5.85 -14.21
C LYS A 219 -5.22 -6.87 -15.25
N ASN A 220 -5.09 -6.52 -16.53
CA ASN A 220 -4.83 -7.52 -17.59
C ASN A 220 -3.55 -7.27 -18.39
N ASN A 221 -2.74 -6.27 -18.02
CA ASN A 221 -1.56 -5.88 -18.79
C ASN A 221 -0.28 -5.85 -17.92
N PRO A 222 0.53 -6.92 -17.92
CA PRO A 222 1.77 -7.00 -17.15
C PRO A 222 2.76 -5.87 -17.42
N LYS A 223 2.88 -5.43 -18.69
CA LYS A 223 3.77 -4.31 -19.06
C LYS A 223 3.27 -2.99 -18.47
N LEU A 224 1.96 -2.80 -18.38
CA LEU A 224 1.39 -1.62 -17.72
C LEU A 224 1.67 -1.67 -16.22
N ARG A 225 1.53 -2.83 -15.59
CA ARG A 225 1.79 -3.01 -14.16
C ARG A 225 3.23 -2.68 -13.77
N SER A 226 4.22 -3.09 -14.58
CA SER A 226 5.62 -2.76 -14.29
C SER A 226 5.89 -1.25 -14.39
N LEU A 227 5.22 -0.54 -15.29
CA LEU A 227 5.33 0.94 -15.38
C LEU A 227 4.76 1.64 -14.13
N LEU A 228 3.78 1.04 -13.45
CA LEU A 228 3.27 1.55 -12.18
C LEU A 228 4.26 1.37 -11.02
N ALA A 229 5.39 0.68 -11.18
CA ALA A 229 6.42 0.55 -10.14
C ALA A 229 7.28 1.81 -9.96
N ASN A 230 7.02 2.86 -10.76
CA ASN A 230 7.84 4.06 -10.80
C ASN A 230 7.65 4.96 -9.55
N LYS A 231 8.74 5.25 -8.85
CA LYS A 231 8.72 6.07 -7.63
C LYS A 231 8.28 7.51 -7.90
N GLU A 232 8.72 8.10 -9.00
CA GLU A 232 8.39 9.49 -9.36
C GLU A 232 6.92 9.62 -9.76
N LEU A 233 6.37 8.63 -10.46
CA LEU A 233 4.92 8.52 -10.67
C LEU A 233 4.15 8.53 -9.35
N HIS A 234 4.57 7.73 -8.36
CA HIS A 234 3.91 7.69 -7.06
C HIS A 234 4.00 9.02 -6.32
N ASN A 235 5.17 9.65 -6.34
CA ASN A 235 5.39 10.95 -5.71
C ASN A 235 4.52 12.04 -6.34
N PHE A 236 4.37 11.97 -7.67
CA PHE A 236 3.53 12.88 -8.43
C PHE A 236 2.04 12.70 -8.13
N LEU A 237 1.54 11.47 -8.15
CA LEU A 237 0.12 11.17 -7.90
C LEU A 237 -0.28 11.17 -6.42
N ASN A 238 0.70 11.07 -5.51
CA ASN A 238 0.48 11.14 -4.07
C ASN A 238 1.63 11.91 -3.37
N PRO A 239 1.50 13.25 -3.27
CA PRO A 239 2.47 14.11 -2.58
C PRO A 239 2.65 13.73 -1.10
N LYS A 240 1.59 13.28 -0.42
CA LYS A 240 1.69 12.85 0.96
C LYS A 240 2.59 11.62 1.12
N LEU A 241 2.53 10.69 0.17
CA LEU A 241 3.43 9.54 0.14
C LEU A 241 4.88 9.96 -0.10
N LYS A 242 5.13 11.02 -0.88
CA LYS A 242 6.47 11.63 -1.05
C LYS A 242 7.01 12.17 0.27
N GLU A 243 6.23 12.98 0.98
CA GLU A 243 6.60 13.51 2.31
C GLU A 243 6.93 12.39 3.30
N LEU A 244 6.08 11.37 3.40
CA LEU A 244 6.30 10.25 4.33
C LEU A 244 7.55 9.43 4.00
N ARG A 245 7.98 9.41 2.73
CA ARG A 245 9.25 8.78 2.31
C ARG A 245 10.45 9.64 2.69
N GLN A 246 10.35 10.96 2.54
CA GLN A 246 11.39 11.91 2.96
C GLN A 246 11.59 11.86 4.48
N GLN A 247 10.51 11.93 5.25
CA GLN A 247 10.56 11.80 6.72
C GLN A 247 11.21 10.48 7.16
N LYS A 248 10.88 9.37 6.49
CA LYS A 248 11.52 8.08 6.77
C LYS A 248 13.03 8.12 6.50
N ASN A 249 13.45 8.76 5.42
CA ASN A 249 14.88 8.84 5.07
C ASN A 249 15.65 9.72 6.05
N LEU A 250 15.10 10.87 6.44
CA LEU A 250 15.68 11.74 7.46
C LEU A 250 15.85 11.00 8.80
N LEU A 251 14.82 10.27 9.23
CA LEU A 251 14.89 9.47 10.46
C LEU A 251 16.00 8.40 10.38
N LYS A 252 16.20 7.76 9.22
CA LYS A 252 17.30 6.79 9.05
C LYS A 252 18.67 7.46 9.11
N GLU A 253 18.81 8.62 8.49
CA GLU A 253 20.05 9.40 8.50
C GLU A 253 20.39 9.87 9.92
N GLU A 254 19.39 10.28 10.70
CA GLU A 254 19.53 10.65 12.12
C GLU A 254 19.90 9.46 13.01
N LEU A 255 19.38 8.26 12.73
CA LEU A 255 19.63 7.05 13.51
C LEU A 255 20.94 6.32 13.14
N GLY A 256 21.67 6.77 12.12
CA GLY A 256 22.99 6.24 11.77
C GLY A 256 23.02 4.77 11.33
N GLU A 257 21.90 4.21 10.86
CA GLU A 257 21.86 2.82 10.40
C GLU A 257 22.34 2.70 8.93
N ASP A 258 23.53 2.12 8.73
CA ASP A 258 24.03 1.55 7.46
C ASP A 258 23.26 0.28 7.04
N SER A 259 21.97 0.19 7.38
CA SER A 259 21.13 -0.93 7.03
C SER A 259 20.45 -0.66 5.69
N ASP A 260 20.73 -1.54 4.74
CA ASP A 260 20.04 -1.66 3.47
C ASP A 260 18.58 -2.08 3.74
N LEU A 261 17.81 -1.12 4.25
CA LEU A 261 16.38 -1.16 4.55
C LEU A 261 15.63 -1.15 3.23
N SER A 262 15.89 -2.17 2.43
CA SER A 262 15.08 -2.58 1.31
C SER A 262 13.64 -2.71 1.83
N GLU A 263 12.68 -2.15 1.09
CA GLU A 263 11.26 -2.35 1.42
C GLU A 263 10.83 -3.83 1.27
N ASP A 264 11.77 -4.71 0.91
CA ASP A 264 11.56 -6.07 0.42
C ASP A 264 12.23 -7.16 1.27
N SER A 265 13.01 -6.84 2.31
CA SER A 265 13.50 -7.87 3.21
C SER A 265 12.39 -8.34 4.14
N SER A 266 11.95 -9.58 3.94
CA SER A 266 11.27 -10.41 4.93
C SER A 266 12.22 -10.90 6.03
N PHE A 267 13.33 -10.18 6.24
CA PHE A 267 14.37 -10.48 7.20
C PHE A 267 14.17 -9.58 8.41
N GLU A 268 14.28 -10.19 9.59
CA GLU A 268 13.81 -9.66 10.87
C GLU A 268 14.35 -8.26 11.16
N LEU A 269 13.44 -7.29 11.16
CA LEU A 269 13.69 -6.01 11.81
C LEU A 269 13.46 -6.17 13.32
N PRO A 270 14.21 -5.46 14.17
CA PRO A 270 13.87 -5.31 15.58
C PRO A 270 12.39 -4.92 15.73
N LYS A 271 11.76 -5.38 16.82
CA LYS A 271 10.34 -5.17 17.12
C LYS A 271 9.99 -3.69 16.94
N LEU A 272 9.22 -3.40 15.88
CA LEU A 272 8.72 -2.06 15.61
C LEU A 272 7.91 -1.62 16.82
N THR A 273 8.32 -0.53 17.47
CA THR A 273 7.57 0.13 18.53
C THR A 273 6.17 0.50 18.02
N GLY A 274 5.21 0.74 18.93
CA GLY A 274 3.86 1.17 18.55
C GLY A 274 3.84 2.42 17.65
N GLU A 275 4.87 3.27 17.72
CA GLU A 275 5.03 4.44 16.86
C GLU A 275 5.50 4.07 15.45
N GLU A 276 6.51 3.22 15.30
CA GLU A 276 7.02 2.81 13.99
C GLU A 276 5.98 1.99 13.20
N GLU A 277 5.20 1.12 13.86
CA GLU A 277 4.06 0.45 13.23
C GLU A 277 3.01 1.46 12.76
N SER A 278 2.76 2.53 13.51
CA SER A 278 1.83 3.61 13.11
C SER A 278 2.33 4.39 11.89
N GLN A 279 3.62 4.69 11.82
CA GLN A 279 4.22 5.34 10.66
C GLN A 279 4.18 4.42 9.43
N LYS A 280 4.50 3.14 9.61
CA LYS A 280 4.41 2.11 8.55
C LYS A 280 2.99 1.94 8.02
N LEU A 281 2.01 1.88 8.93
CA LEU A 281 0.59 1.83 8.58
C LEU A 281 0.17 3.07 7.79
N THR A 282 0.62 4.27 8.20
CA THR A 282 0.32 5.52 7.49
C THR A 282 0.85 5.50 6.06
N ARG A 283 2.09 5.04 5.84
CA ARG A 283 2.65 4.84 4.50
C ARG A 283 1.85 3.81 3.69
N GLN A 284 1.46 2.70 4.30
CA GLN A 284 0.65 1.67 3.63
C GLN A 284 -0.75 2.17 3.27
N ILE A 285 -1.35 3.04 4.07
CA ILE A 285 -2.63 3.68 3.76
C ILE A 285 -2.50 4.60 2.56
N GLU A 286 -1.44 5.40 2.48
CA GLU A 286 -1.20 6.26 1.32
C GLU A 286 -0.91 5.45 0.04
N LYS A 287 -0.18 4.33 0.17
CA LYS A 287 -0.07 3.33 -0.89
C LYS A 287 -1.44 2.74 -1.25
N ALA A 288 -2.28 2.41 -0.27
CA ALA A 288 -3.60 1.84 -0.52
C ALA A 288 -4.55 2.81 -1.23
N LYS A 289 -4.52 4.10 -0.87
CA LYS A 289 -5.27 5.15 -1.58
C LYS A 289 -4.85 5.22 -3.05
N LEU A 290 -3.55 5.19 -3.31
CA LEU A 290 -3.05 5.20 -4.70
C LEU A 290 -3.36 3.88 -5.43
N ALA A 291 -3.25 2.74 -4.75
CA ALA A 291 -3.64 1.43 -5.28
C ALA A 291 -5.12 1.40 -5.68
N ALA A 292 -6.01 1.99 -4.87
CA ALA A 292 -7.42 2.13 -5.18
C ALA A 292 -7.65 2.98 -6.45
N LYS A 293 -6.88 4.07 -6.61
CA LYS A 293 -6.87 4.88 -7.84
C LYS A 293 -6.42 4.07 -9.07
N PHE A 294 -5.52 3.10 -8.92
CA PHE A 294 -5.13 2.20 -10.01
C PHE A 294 -6.07 1.01 -10.23
N GLY A 295 -7.10 0.82 -9.39
CA GLY A 295 -7.98 -0.35 -9.45
C GLY A 295 -7.37 -1.64 -8.88
N LEU A 296 -6.41 -1.53 -7.96
CA LEU A 296 -5.66 -2.62 -7.32
C LEU A 296 -6.24 -3.06 -5.96
N VAL A 297 -7.55 -2.86 -5.79
CA VAL A 297 -8.31 -3.35 -4.64
C VAL A 297 -9.16 -4.52 -5.12
N THR A 298 -8.74 -5.73 -4.78
CA THR A 298 -9.30 -6.98 -5.33
C THR A 298 -10.12 -7.71 -4.26
N ASN A 299 -11.25 -8.33 -4.64
CA ASN A 299 -12.06 -9.09 -3.69
C ASN A 299 -11.29 -10.32 -3.17
N VAL A 300 -11.39 -10.60 -1.88
CA VAL A 300 -10.89 -11.86 -1.32
C VAL A 300 -11.85 -12.99 -1.76
N GLY A 301 -11.41 -13.85 -2.68
CA GLY A 301 -12.19 -15.03 -3.06
C GLY A 301 -12.37 -15.99 -1.87
N LYS A 302 -13.60 -16.50 -1.69
CA LYS A 302 -14.08 -17.49 -0.68
C LYS A 302 -14.54 -16.96 0.70
N GLY A 303 -14.42 -15.67 1.03
CA GLY A 303 -14.96 -15.12 2.28
C GLY A 303 -16.43 -14.64 2.18
N LYS A 304 -17.23 -14.84 3.24
CA LYS A 304 -18.62 -14.30 3.38
C LYS A 304 -18.66 -12.80 3.74
N THR A 305 -17.51 -12.16 3.88
CA THR A 305 -17.33 -10.78 4.37
C THR A 305 -16.76 -9.92 3.25
N GLY A 306 -17.19 -8.65 3.16
CA GLY A 306 -16.74 -7.67 2.15
C GLY A 306 -15.29 -7.21 2.35
N ALA A 307 -14.36 -8.15 2.50
CA ALA A 307 -12.93 -7.92 2.61
C ALA A 307 -12.28 -7.93 1.22
N HIS A 308 -11.34 -7.01 1.02
CA HIS A 308 -10.60 -6.83 -0.21
C HIS A 308 -9.10 -6.87 0.09
N PHE A 309 -8.32 -7.56 -0.74
CA PHE A 309 -6.87 -7.37 -0.72
C PHE A 309 -6.54 -6.03 -1.36
N VAL A 310 -5.62 -5.31 -0.72
CA VAL A 310 -4.98 -4.14 -1.29
C VAL A 310 -3.61 -4.57 -1.80
N GLU A 311 -3.46 -4.51 -3.11
CA GLU A 311 -2.26 -4.89 -3.82
C GLU A 311 -1.40 -3.67 -4.15
N TRP A 312 -0.09 -3.84 -4.08
CA TRP A 312 0.89 -2.81 -4.39
C TRP A 312 1.96 -3.34 -5.32
N VAL A 313 2.41 -2.50 -6.25
CA VAL A 313 3.39 -2.88 -7.27
C VAL A 313 4.72 -3.24 -6.60
N SER A 314 5.28 -4.41 -6.90
CA SER A 314 6.60 -4.82 -6.43
C SER A 314 7.73 -4.00 -7.07
N LYS A 315 8.82 -3.80 -6.32
CA LYS A 315 10.01 -3.07 -6.82
C LYS A 315 10.90 -3.91 -7.73
N ASP A 316 10.77 -5.23 -7.71
CA ASP A 316 11.57 -6.17 -8.50
C ASP A 316 11.40 -6.03 -10.03
N GLY A 317 10.49 -5.18 -10.49
CA GLY A 317 10.27 -4.90 -11.91
C GLY A 317 9.62 -6.06 -12.67
N LYS A 318 9.27 -7.17 -12.00
CA LYS A 318 8.67 -8.37 -12.63
C LYS A 318 7.17 -8.21 -12.90
N GLY A 319 6.58 -7.09 -12.47
CA GLY A 319 5.16 -6.80 -12.65
C GLY A 319 4.25 -7.58 -11.69
N GLU A 320 4.83 -8.10 -10.60
CA GLU A 320 4.11 -8.77 -9.52
C GLU A 320 3.53 -7.77 -8.53
N PHE A 321 2.38 -8.12 -7.94
CA PHE A 321 1.74 -7.34 -6.90
C PHE A 321 1.91 -8.02 -5.57
N LYS A 322 2.34 -7.25 -4.57
CA LYS A 322 2.41 -7.70 -3.18
C LYS A 322 1.19 -7.22 -2.43
N LYS A 323 0.64 -8.07 -1.58
CA LYS A 323 -0.43 -7.69 -0.66
C LYS A 323 0.17 -6.78 0.41
N ILE A 324 -0.34 -5.55 0.51
CA ILE A 324 0.09 -4.59 1.54
C ILE A 324 -0.94 -4.43 2.65
N GLY A 325 -2.20 -4.80 2.39
CA GLY A 325 -3.25 -4.78 3.40
C GLY A 325 -4.53 -5.47 2.99
N ILE A 326 -5.45 -5.47 3.95
CA ILE A 326 -6.80 -5.99 3.84
C ILE A 326 -7.73 -4.83 4.14
N PHE A 327 -8.59 -4.49 3.19
CA PHE A 327 -9.61 -3.47 3.34
C PHE A 327 -10.97 -4.12 3.62
N LYS A 328 -11.49 -3.94 4.83
CA LYS A 328 -12.78 -4.48 5.27
C LYS A 328 -13.85 -3.40 5.15
N LEU A 329 -14.83 -3.59 4.27
CA LEU A 329 -15.93 -2.65 4.08
C LEU A 329 -16.83 -2.56 5.30
N SER A 330 -17.42 -1.39 5.52
CA SER A 330 -18.44 -1.24 6.54
C SER A 330 -19.72 -2.01 6.18
N ASN A 331 -20.25 -2.76 7.16
CA ASN A 331 -21.46 -3.57 7.06
C ASN A 331 -22.76 -2.85 6.61
N LYS A 332 -22.76 -1.55 6.29
CA LYS A 332 -23.92 -0.89 5.68
C LYS A 332 -23.92 -0.93 4.15
N GLU A 333 -22.80 -1.27 3.52
CA GLU A 333 -22.71 -1.48 2.06
C GLU A 333 -22.96 -2.93 1.62
N THR A 334 -23.34 -3.82 2.55
CA THR A 334 -23.70 -5.21 2.24
C THR A 334 -25.16 -5.35 1.77
N SER A 335 -25.38 -6.36 0.92
CA SER A 335 -26.67 -6.66 0.29
C SER A 335 -27.82 -6.79 1.30
N LEU A 336 -29.06 -6.58 0.83
CA LEU A 336 -30.29 -6.60 1.63
C LEU A 336 -30.43 -7.88 2.49
N SER A 337 -29.97 -9.02 1.98
CA SER A 337 -30.02 -10.32 2.66
C SER A 337 -29.08 -10.42 3.87
N ILE A 338 -27.89 -9.82 3.80
CA ILE A 338 -26.95 -9.74 4.94
C ILE A 338 -27.50 -8.81 6.02
N ARG A 339 -28.14 -7.70 5.62
CA ARG A 339 -28.82 -6.78 6.57
C ARG A 339 -29.95 -7.47 7.32
N ILE A 340 -30.76 -8.28 6.62
CA ILE A 340 -31.83 -9.08 7.23
C ILE A 340 -31.24 -10.11 8.18
N LYS A 341 -30.21 -10.87 7.78
CA LYS A 341 -29.54 -11.86 8.65
C LYS A 341 -28.92 -11.23 9.89
N ASN A 342 -28.30 -10.06 9.77
CA ASN A 342 -27.76 -9.31 10.90
C ASN A 342 -28.86 -8.81 11.83
N LYS A 343 -30.00 -8.35 11.29
CA LYS A 343 -31.19 -7.97 12.08
C LYS A 343 -31.79 -9.17 12.82
N PHE A 344 -31.81 -10.35 12.21
CA PHE A 344 -32.19 -11.60 12.88
C PHE A 344 -31.20 -12.00 13.98
N LYS A 345 -29.88 -11.96 13.72
CA LYS A 345 -28.84 -12.19 14.74
C LYS A 345 -28.82 -11.16 15.88
N GLN A 346 -29.44 -10.00 15.67
CA GLN A 346 -29.65 -8.96 16.69
C GLN A 346 -30.93 -9.20 17.50
N LEU A 347 -32.00 -9.69 16.86
CA LEU A 347 -33.26 -10.01 17.53
C LEU A 347 -33.16 -11.26 18.40
N PHE A 348 -32.43 -12.28 17.94
CA PHE A 348 -32.13 -13.49 18.70
C PHE A 348 -30.76 -13.34 19.38
N PHE A 349 -30.59 -13.87 20.61
CA PHE A 349 -29.47 -13.65 21.56
C PHE A 349 -28.02 -13.98 21.10
N GLY A 350 -27.63 -13.72 19.85
CA GLY A 350 -26.29 -13.89 19.29
C GLY A 350 -25.32 -12.75 19.63
N GLN A 351 -24.05 -12.88 19.25
CA GLN A 351 -22.97 -11.92 19.57
C GLN A 351 -23.31 -10.46 19.20
N LEU A 352 -24.00 -10.23 18.08
CA LEU A 352 -24.38 -8.88 17.60
C LEU A 352 -25.33 -8.13 18.56
N TYR A 353 -26.01 -8.82 19.49
CA TYR A 353 -26.84 -8.20 20.52
C TYR A 353 -26.01 -7.38 21.54
N TYR A 354 -24.76 -7.76 21.75
CA TYR A 354 -23.87 -7.15 22.74
C TYR A 354 -23.04 -6.00 22.17
N LEU A 355 -23.01 -5.84 20.85
CA LEU A 355 -22.14 -4.90 20.14
C LEU A 355 -22.87 -3.61 19.76
N ASN A 356 -22.10 -2.54 19.63
CA ASN A 356 -22.58 -1.26 19.12
C ASN A 356 -23.02 -1.41 17.65
N THR A 357 -24.21 -0.86 17.33
CA THR A 357 -24.82 -0.95 15.98
C THR A 357 -24.64 0.32 15.14
N LYS A 358 -23.94 1.33 15.67
CA LYS A 358 -23.62 2.57 14.95
C LYS A 358 -22.87 2.29 13.63
N LYS A 359 -22.99 3.22 12.68
CA LYS A 359 -22.25 3.16 11.41
C LYS A 359 -20.74 3.07 11.72
N LEU A 360 -20.01 2.22 11.00
CA LEU A 360 -18.59 1.95 11.21
C LEU A 360 -18.22 1.32 12.57
N ALA A 361 -19.16 0.86 13.41
CA ALA A 361 -18.81 0.32 14.73
C ALA A 361 -17.77 -0.81 14.66
N GLN A 362 -17.97 -1.80 13.78
CA GLN A 362 -16.99 -2.88 13.57
C GLN A 362 -15.66 -2.37 13.01
N SER A 363 -15.70 -1.42 12.09
CA SER A 363 -14.48 -0.81 11.51
C SER A 363 -13.68 -0.05 12.57
N LYS A 364 -14.37 0.68 13.45
CA LYS A 364 -13.80 1.41 14.58
C LYS A 364 -13.31 0.45 15.67
N SER A 365 -13.99 -0.68 15.90
CA SER A 365 -13.53 -1.74 16.82
C SER A 365 -12.17 -2.30 16.42
N GLU A 366 -11.94 -2.57 15.13
CA GLU A 366 -10.64 -3.01 14.62
C GLU A 366 -9.52 -1.97 14.86
N ALA A 367 -9.82 -0.70 14.60
CA ALA A 367 -8.86 0.38 14.85
C ALA A 367 -8.60 0.59 16.35
N ALA A 368 -9.63 0.53 17.18
CA ALA A 368 -9.52 0.67 18.63
C ALA A 368 -8.72 -0.50 19.23
N ALA A 369 -8.89 -1.71 18.71
CA ALA A 369 -8.10 -2.86 19.11
C ALA A 369 -6.60 -2.64 18.85
N PHE A 370 -6.23 -2.01 17.73
CA PHE A 370 -4.85 -1.61 17.48
C PHE A 370 -4.35 -0.55 18.47
N GLU A 371 -5.17 0.44 18.83
CA GLU A 371 -4.80 1.44 19.84
C GLU A 371 -4.58 0.82 21.24
N VAL A 372 -5.42 -0.13 21.65
CA VAL A 372 -5.21 -0.88 22.90
C VAL A 372 -3.93 -1.70 22.84
N SER A 373 -3.67 -2.38 21.72
CA SER A 373 -2.45 -3.16 21.51
C SER A 373 -1.19 -2.29 21.66
N LYS A 374 -1.21 -1.08 21.08
CA LYS A 374 -0.12 -0.11 21.23
C LYS A 374 0.03 0.39 22.67
N PHE A 375 -1.08 0.68 23.33
CA PHE A 375 -1.07 1.19 24.69
C PHE A 375 -0.48 0.19 25.69
N LEU A 376 -0.76 -1.10 25.51
CA LEU A 376 -0.20 -2.17 26.35
C LEU A 376 1.22 -2.58 25.94
N ASP A 377 1.77 -2.01 24.86
CA ASP A 377 2.97 -2.50 24.17
C ASP A 377 2.92 -4.01 23.84
N PHE A 378 1.73 -4.47 23.47
CA PHE A 378 1.51 -5.85 23.04
C PHE A 378 1.56 -5.87 21.51
N PRO A 379 2.53 -6.52 20.86
CA PRO A 379 2.63 -6.55 19.39
C PRO A 379 1.63 -7.56 18.78
N ILE A 380 0.36 -7.54 19.20
CA ILE A 380 -0.62 -8.59 18.92
C ILE A 380 -1.62 -8.17 17.83
N SER A 381 -2.21 -6.97 17.91
CA SER A 381 -3.11 -6.49 16.85
C SER A 381 -2.29 -5.87 15.73
N PRO A 382 -2.41 -6.32 14.48
CA PRO A 382 -1.77 -5.65 13.36
C PRO A 382 -2.35 -4.25 13.16
N GLY A 383 -1.52 -3.34 12.63
CA GLY A 383 -1.91 -1.96 12.34
C GLY A 383 -3.23 -1.86 11.59
N ALA A 384 -4.20 -1.17 12.19
CA ALA A 384 -5.53 -0.98 11.63
C ALA A 384 -5.98 0.48 11.77
N ARG A 385 -6.55 1.05 10.70
CA ARG A 385 -7.12 2.41 10.71
C ARG A 385 -8.38 2.48 9.86
N VAL A 386 -9.36 3.25 10.31
CA VAL A 386 -10.52 3.59 9.49
C VAL A 386 -10.07 4.54 8.39
N VAL A 387 -10.34 4.17 7.14
CA VAL A 387 -9.93 4.94 5.97
C VAL A 387 -11.04 4.97 4.93
N LYS A 388 -10.98 5.98 4.06
CA LYS A 388 -11.77 6.05 2.84
C LYS A 388 -10.88 5.67 1.66
N LEU A 389 -11.22 4.60 0.95
CA LEU A 389 -10.57 4.19 -0.29
C LEU A 389 -11.56 4.36 -1.44
N GLY A 390 -11.33 5.36 -2.28
CA GLY A 390 -12.31 5.78 -3.29
C GLY A 390 -13.56 6.38 -2.64
N ASP A 391 -14.73 5.85 -2.99
CA ASP A 391 -16.04 6.21 -2.45
C ASP A 391 -16.40 5.43 -1.17
N LYS A 392 -15.68 4.34 -0.87
CA LYS A 392 -16.01 3.42 0.22
C LYS A 392 -15.24 3.73 1.49
N THR A 393 -15.93 3.59 2.63
CA THR A 393 -15.32 3.73 3.96
C THR A 393 -15.26 2.38 4.66
N GLY A 394 -14.10 2.04 5.21
CA GLY A 394 -13.85 0.77 5.86
C GLY A 394 -12.61 0.80 6.74
N THR A 395 -12.14 -0.35 7.16
CA THR A 395 -10.87 -0.46 7.89
C THR A 395 -9.80 -1.02 6.99
N MET A 396 -8.67 -0.31 6.92
CA MET A 396 -7.44 -0.83 6.34
C MET A 396 -6.63 -1.47 7.46
N GLN A 397 -6.43 -2.78 7.36
CA GLN A 397 -5.57 -3.57 8.22
C GLN A 397 -4.31 -3.98 7.44
N ARG A 398 -3.15 -3.90 8.09
CA ARG A 398 -1.88 -4.33 7.49
C ARG A 398 -1.91 -5.83 7.15
N PHE A 399 -1.39 -6.19 5.98
CA PHE A 399 -1.25 -7.59 5.59
C PHE A 399 -0.03 -8.20 6.30
N LEU A 400 -0.18 -9.45 6.72
CA LEU A 400 0.82 -10.22 7.44
C LEU A 400 1.30 -11.37 6.54
N ASN A 401 2.57 -11.34 6.16
CA ASN A 401 3.15 -12.36 5.28
C ASN A 401 3.76 -13.50 6.09
N GLY A 402 3.61 -14.74 5.61
CA GLY A 402 4.19 -15.93 6.24
C GLY A 402 3.49 -16.39 7.51
N TYR A 403 2.26 -15.92 7.78
CA TYR A 403 1.45 -16.45 8.86
C TYR A 403 0.38 -17.39 8.33
N GLN A 404 -0.02 -18.33 9.17
CA GLN A 404 -1.13 -19.26 8.95
C GLN A 404 -2.13 -19.15 10.10
N GLU A 405 -3.37 -19.56 9.86
CA GLU A 405 -4.41 -19.56 10.90
C GLU A 405 -4.03 -20.53 12.01
N ALA A 406 -4.34 -20.18 13.27
CA ALA A 406 -4.06 -21.04 14.40
C ALA A 406 -4.80 -22.39 14.32
N GLU A 407 -5.90 -22.47 13.54
CA GLU A 407 -6.54 -23.74 13.16
C GLU A 407 -5.55 -24.76 12.60
N GLN A 408 -4.69 -24.30 11.69
CA GLN A 408 -3.83 -25.14 10.88
C GLN A 408 -2.68 -25.72 11.72
N VAL A 409 -2.41 -25.12 12.89
CA VAL A 409 -1.37 -25.52 13.83
C VAL A 409 -1.91 -25.81 15.23
N SER A 410 -3.20 -26.16 15.35
CA SER A 410 -3.82 -26.40 16.65
C SER A 410 -3.17 -27.54 17.46
N TYR A 411 -2.46 -28.46 16.78
CA TYR A 411 -1.67 -29.53 17.39
C TYR A 411 -0.45 -29.01 18.16
N LEU A 412 0.11 -27.85 17.79
CA LEU A 412 1.20 -27.22 18.53
C LEU A 412 0.70 -26.56 19.82
N LEU A 413 -0.58 -26.17 19.88
CA LEU A 413 -1.21 -25.49 21.01
C LEU A 413 -1.53 -26.43 22.20
N GLN A 414 -0.92 -27.61 22.23
CA GLN A 414 -1.12 -28.60 23.29
C GLN A 414 -0.05 -28.52 24.37
N ASN A 415 1.16 -28.07 24.04
CA ASN A 415 2.28 -28.00 24.99
C ASN A 415 3.06 -26.69 24.80
N GLN A 416 3.49 -26.09 25.92
CA GLN A 416 4.35 -24.91 25.96
C GLN A 416 5.69 -25.12 25.23
N ASP A 417 6.25 -26.34 25.21
CA ASP A 417 7.54 -26.65 24.56
C ASP A 417 7.51 -26.44 23.03
N ASN A 418 6.32 -26.39 22.44
CA ASN A 418 6.13 -26.10 21.01
C ASN A 418 6.25 -24.59 20.68
N PHE A 419 6.52 -23.75 21.68
CA PHE A 419 6.63 -22.31 21.53
C PHE A 419 8.07 -21.87 21.72
N THR A 420 8.47 -20.85 20.96
CA THR A 420 9.64 -20.05 21.35
C THR A 420 9.28 -19.21 22.58
N PRO A 421 10.26 -18.72 23.36
CA PRO A 421 9.98 -17.81 24.49
C PRO A 421 9.13 -16.59 24.07
N GLN A 422 9.38 -16.08 22.86
CA GLN A 422 8.59 -14.98 22.29
C GLN A 422 7.16 -15.41 21.96
N GLY A 423 7.00 -16.52 21.24
CA GLY A 423 5.67 -17.02 20.89
C GLY A 423 4.83 -17.30 22.13
N TRP A 424 5.45 -17.84 23.18
CA TRP A 424 4.80 -18.07 24.47
C TRP A 424 4.36 -16.75 25.13
N LYS A 425 5.26 -15.77 25.23
CA LYS A 425 4.92 -14.42 25.76
C LYS A 425 3.74 -13.81 24.98
N GLN A 426 3.73 -13.94 23.65
CA GLN A 426 2.67 -13.37 22.83
C GLN A 426 1.34 -14.11 22.92
N PHE A 427 1.35 -15.43 23.13
CA PHE A 427 0.12 -16.16 23.43
C PHE A 427 -0.53 -15.58 24.69
N GLN A 428 0.25 -15.44 25.76
CA GLN A 428 -0.21 -14.83 27.00
C GLN A 428 -0.72 -13.40 26.79
N GLN A 429 0.04 -12.55 26.10
CA GLN A 429 -0.36 -11.18 25.75
C GLN A 429 -1.69 -11.15 24.97
N MET A 430 -1.90 -12.07 24.02
CA MET A 430 -3.15 -12.16 23.27
C MET A 430 -4.35 -12.47 24.17
N THR A 431 -4.20 -13.38 25.13
CA THR A 431 -5.29 -13.73 26.05
C THR A 431 -5.69 -12.56 26.96
N LEU A 432 -4.70 -11.82 27.49
CA LEU A 432 -4.90 -10.60 28.29
C LEU A 432 -5.53 -9.48 27.45
N PHE A 433 -5.05 -9.29 26.22
CA PHE A 433 -5.59 -8.33 25.25
C PHE A 433 -7.05 -8.60 24.92
N ASP A 434 -7.39 -9.85 24.57
CA ASP A 434 -8.76 -10.26 24.26
C ASP A 434 -9.71 -10.08 25.44
N TYR A 435 -9.21 -10.36 26.65
CA TYR A 435 -9.95 -10.09 27.87
C TYR A 435 -10.28 -8.61 28.00
N LEU A 436 -9.27 -7.73 27.94
CA LEU A 436 -9.43 -6.29 28.10
C LEU A 436 -10.44 -5.70 27.11
N ILE A 437 -10.29 -6.00 25.82
CA ILE A 437 -11.20 -5.48 24.77
C ILE A 437 -12.57 -6.18 24.77
N GLY A 438 -12.75 -7.23 25.58
CA GLY A 438 -14.00 -7.99 25.65
C GLY A 438 -14.35 -8.68 24.33
N ASN A 439 -13.36 -9.27 23.64
CA ASN A 439 -13.57 -9.90 22.34
C ASN A 439 -14.58 -11.05 22.45
N LEU A 440 -15.66 -10.99 21.67
CA LEU A 440 -16.76 -11.96 21.69
C LEU A 440 -16.60 -13.12 20.70
N ASP A 441 -15.57 -13.09 19.86
CA ASP A 441 -15.46 -13.93 18.67
C ASP A 441 -14.00 -14.36 18.35
N ARG A 442 -13.13 -14.43 19.37
CA ARG A 442 -11.81 -15.06 19.18
C ARG A 442 -11.95 -16.57 19.07
N HIS A 443 -12.10 -17.05 17.83
CA HIS A 443 -11.90 -18.46 17.45
C HIS A 443 -10.57 -18.65 16.72
N HIS A 444 -10.20 -19.91 16.50
CA HIS A 444 -8.88 -20.32 16.00
C HIS A 444 -8.56 -19.91 14.55
N GLU A 445 -9.55 -19.53 13.76
CA GLU A 445 -9.35 -18.86 12.45
C GLU A 445 -9.05 -17.34 12.60
N ASN A 446 -9.37 -16.73 13.75
CA ASN A 446 -9.24 -15.28 13.99
C ASN A 446 -7.93 -14.88 14.66
N TRP A 447 -6.95 -15.77 14.71
CA TRP A 447 -5.59 -15.40 15.08
C TRP A 447 -4.60 -16.20 14.26
N LEU A 448 -3.48 -15.56 13.99
CA LEU A 448 -2.48 -16.03 13.06
C LEU A 448 -1.22 -16.38 13.83
N VAL A 449 -0.56 -17.44 13.36
CA VAL A 449 0.69 -17.96 13.90
C VAL A 449 1.74 -17.94 12.79
N LYS A 450 2.95 -17.50 13.12
CA LYS A 450 4.15 -17.71 12.30
C LYS A 450 5.08 -18.66 13.05
N LEU A 451 5.54 -19.69 12.35
CA LEU A 451 6.50 -20.63 12.87
C LEU A 451 7.94 -20.14 12.61
N ASP A 452 8.86 -20.53 13.48
CA ASP A 452 10.31 -20.40 13.20
C ASP A 452 10.80 -21.54 12.29
N GLU A 453 12.11 -21.59 12.07
CA GLU A 453 12.77 -22.61 11.25
C GLU A 453 12.69 -24.02 11.85
N GLU A 454 12.50 -24.13 13.18
CA GLU A 454 12.32 -25.39 13.91
C GLU A 454 10.86 -25.87 13.92
N GLY A 455 9.94 -25.08 13.37
CA GLY A 455 8.51 -25.37 13.37
C GLY A 455 7.80 -25.04 14.69
N LYS A 456 8.44 -24.28 15.58
CA LYS A 456 7.84 -23.79 16.83
C LYS A 456 7.05 -22.51 16.61
N VAL A 457 6.04 -22.30 17.44
CA VAL A 457 5.23 -21.07 17.44
C VAL A 457 6.11 -19.91 17.88
N ASN A 458 6.38 -18.98 16.96
CA ASN A 458 7.32 -17.88 17.20
C ASN A 458 6.65 -16.50 17.26
N ASP A 459 5.61 -16.28 16.47
CA ASP A 459 4.89 -15.00 16.48
C ASP A 459 3.38 -15.20 16.32
N ILE A 460 2.60 -14.44 17.09
CA ILE A 460 1.14 -14.51 17.16
C ILE A 460 0.55 -13.14 16.86
N LYS A 461 -0.47 -13.11 15.99
CA LYS A 461 -1.23 -11.89 15.67
C LYS A 461 -2.73 -12.12 15.78
N ALA A 462 -3.40 -11.27 16.53
CA ALA A 462 -4.85 -11.26 16.68
C ALA A 462 -5.50 -10.47 15.54
N ILE A 463 -6.23 -11.15 14.65
CA ILE A 463 -6.94 -10.52 13.54
C ILE A 463 -8.45 -10.52 13.78
N ASP A 464 -9.22 -9.79 12.98
CA ASP A 464 -10.69 -9.78 13.08
C ASP A 464 -11.23 -9.34 14.46
N ASN A 465 -10.80 -8.18 14.93
CA ASN A 465 -11.23 -7.58 16.20
C ASN A 465 -12.54 -6.79 16.08
N ALA A 466 -13.33 -7.04 15.03
CA ALA A 466 -14.57 -6.34 14.73
C ALA A 466 -15.68 -6.56 15.77
N ASN A 467 -15.64 -7.70 16.48
CA ASN A 467 -16.63 -8.13 17.47
C ASN A 467 -16.12 -7.94 18.91
N SER A 468 -15.50 -6.79 19.17
CA SER A 468 -14.96 -6.38 20.48
C SER A 468 -15.64 -5.11 20.99
N PHE A 469 -15.26 -4.65 22.18
CA PHE A 469 -15.83 -3.48 22.85
C PHE A 469 -17.36 -3.53 22.98
N PRO A 470 -17.91 -4.53 23.69
CA PRO A 470 -19.35 -4.67 23.81
C PRO A 470 -19.96 -3.50 24.61
N GLU A 471 -21.22 -3.17 24.32
CA GLU A 471 -22.03 -2.21 25.11
C GLU A 471 -22.74 -2.88 26.28
N LYS A 472 -22.71 -4.21 26.35
CA LYS A 472 -23.36 -5.02 27.39
C LYS A 472 -22.42 -6.17 27.77
N ASN A 473 -22.25 -6.42 29.07
CA ASN A 473 -21.61 -7.65 29.51
C ASN A 473 -22.49 -8.87 29.19
N ILE A 474 -21.85 -10.05 29.11
CA ILE A 474 -22.58 -11.29 28.91
C ILE A 474 -23.30 -11.68 30.20
N PHE A 475 -24.62 -11.81 30.13
CA PHE A 475 -25.47 -12.27 31.23
C PHE A 475 -25.78 -13.78 31.05
N GLY A 476 -25.28 -14.60 31.98
CA GLY A 476 -25.48 -16.06 32.01
C GLY A 476 -24.70 -16.85 30.95
N ILE A 477 -24.83 -18.19 30.98
CA ILE A 477 -24.18 -19.11 30.02
C ILE A 477 -25.02 -19.20 28.72
N LYS A 478 -25.00 -18.12 27.92
CA LYS A 478 -25.61 -18.10 26.58
C LYS A 478 -24.60 -18.52 25.50
N VAL A 479 -25.07 -18.71 24.26
CA VAL A 479 -24.23 -19.02 23.07
C VAL A 479 -23.03 -18.07 22.94
N ALA A 480 -23.21 -16.77 23.24
CA ALA A 480 -22.11 -15.80 23.23
C ALA A 480 -21.01 -16.12 24.27
N ALA A 481 -21.37 -16.55 25.49
CA ALA A 481 -20.41 -16.96 26.53
C ALA A 481 -19.65 -18.24 26.14
N ARG A 482 -20.31 -19.13 25.38
CA ARG A 482 -19.69 -20.36 24.87
C ARG A 482 -18.62 -20.06 23.83
N ASN A 483 -18.86 -19.05 22.98
CA ASN A 483 -17.96 -18.66 21.90
C ASN A 483 -16.85 -17.68 22.32
N GLN A 484 -17.00 -17.00 23.46
CA GLN A 484 -16.01 -16.06 23.97
C GLN A 484 -14.75 -16.79 24.47
N TYR A 485 -13.57 -16.35 24.01
CA TYR A 485 -12.26 -16.89 24.41
C TYR A 485 -12.10 -18.38 24.13
N LYS A 486 -12.23 -18.82 22.87
CA LYS A 486 -12.06 -20.25 22.53
C LYS A 486 -10.65 -20.77 22.84
N TRP A 487 -9.65 -19.89 22.91
CA TRP A 487 -8.30 -20.26 23.30
C TRP A 487 -8.23 -20.92 24.68
N ARG A 488 -9.19 -20.66 25.59
CA ARG A 488 -9.26 -21.26 26.93
C ARG A 488 -9.36 -22.79 26.92
N ASN A 489 -9.78 -23.38 25.79
CA ASN A 489 -9.97 -24.81 25.65
C ASN A 489 -8.68 -25.53 25.19
N PHE A 490 -7.62 -24.80 24.84
CA PHE A 490 -6.32 -25.40 24.54
C PHE A 490 -5.57 -25.77 25.82
N GLN A 491 -4.82 -26.86 25.80
CA GLN A 491 -4.03 -27.30 26.97
C GLN A 491 -3.01 -26.25 27.40
N ILE A 492 -2.42 -25.49 26.47
CA ILE A 492 -1.52 -24.37 26.78
C ILE A 492 -2.14 -23.28 27.66
N SER A 493 -3.48 -23.18 27.71
CA SER A 493 -4.17 -22.22 28.58
C SER A 493 -4.18 -22.62 30.04
N GLY A 494 -3.75 -23.83 30.38
CA GLY A 494 -3.58 -24.30 31.76
C GLY A 494 -2.21 -23.96 32.38
N TYR A 495 -1.29 -23.38 31.61
CA TYR A 495 0.00 -22.93 32.11
C TYR A 495 -0.13 -21.52 32.70
N ALA A 496 0.56 -21.28 33.81
CA ALA A 496 0.51 -20.00 34.51
C ALA A 496 1.08 -18.85 33.66
N TYR A 497 0.55 -17.65 33.89
CA TYR A 497 1.13 -16.43 33.35
C TYR A 497 2.53 -16.19 33.91
N ASP A 498 3.38 -15.64 33.06
CA ASP A 498 4.67 -15.10 33.42
C ASP A 498 4.50 -13.89 34.36
N SER A 499 5.23 -13.89 35.47
CA SER A 499 5.08 -12.88 36.52
C SER A 499 5.58 -11.50 36.10
N GLU A 500 6.62 -11.44 35.26
CA GLU A 500 7.12 -10.17 34.72
C GLU A 500 6.07 -9.54 33.80
N LEU A 501 5.46 -10.34 32.91
CA LEU A 501 4.35 -9.89 32.06
C LEU A 501 3.16 -9.34 32.87
N LEU A 502 2.80 -9.99 33.99
CA LEU A 502 1.72 -9.50 34.85
C LEU A 502 2.07 -8.19 35.56
N ASN A 503 3.31 -8.04 36.03
CA ASN A 503 3.79 -6.81 36.63
C ASN A 503 3.78 -5.65 35.63
N ASP A 504 4.28 -5.90 34.41
CA ASP A 504 4.24 -4.95 33.31
C ASP A 504 2.80 -4.55 32.99
N LEU A 505 1.89 -5.52 32.84
CA LEU A 505 0.47 -5.26 32.59
C LEU A 505 -0.14 -4.37 33.69
N ARG A 506 0.15 -4.67 34.96
CA ARG A 506 -0.41 -3.94 36.11
C ARG A 506 -0.02 -2.45 36.07
N SER A 507 1.19 -2.13 35.65
CA SER A 507 1.64 -0.73 35.48
C SER A 507 0.82 0.04 34.44
N HIS A 508 0.36 -0.63 33.38
CA HIS A 508 -0.49 -0.05 32.32
C HIS A 508 -1.98 0.03 32.70
N LEU A 509 -2.42 -0.70 33.72
CA LEU A 509 -3.85 -0.81 34.08
C LEU A 509 -4.25 0.04 35.29
N THR A 510 -3.42 1.00 35.71
CA THR A 510 -3.81 1.98 36.73
C THR A 510 -4.98 2.85 36.23
N PRO A 511 -5.81 3.43 37.12
CA PRO A 511 -6.94 4.27 36.71
C PRO A 511 -6.54 5.45 35.81
N ILE A 512 -5.37 6.05 36.06
CA ILE A 512 -4.82 7.14 35.25
C ILE A 512 -4.48 6.64 33.84
N GLN A 513 -3.74 5.55 33.76
CA GLN A 513 -3.30 4.95 32.49
C GLN A 513 -4.50 4.47 31.64
N VAL A 514 -5.49 3.82 32.27
CA VAL A 514 -6.74 3.43 31.58
C VAL A 514 -7.52 4.66 31.09
N GLY A 515 -7.55 5.74 31.87
CA GLY A 515 -8.14 7.01 31.45
C GLY A 515 -7.46 7.59 30.21
N GLN A 516 -6.12 7.56 30.16
CA GLN A 516 -5.33 7.99 29.00
C GLN A 516 -5.59 7.12 27.77
N MET A 517 -5.64 5.79 27.94
CA MET A 517 -6.00 4.86 26.86
C MET A 517 -7.37 5.20 26.26
N ILE A 518 -8.38 5.42 27.10
CA ILE A 518 -9.74 5.76 26.66
C ILE A 518 -9.77 7.12 25.94
N SER A 519 -9.07 8.14 26.47
CA SER A 519 -8.95 9.44 25.82
C SER A 519 -8.33 9.29 24.42
N SER A 520 -7.22 8.55 24.31
CA SER A 520 -6.55 8.30 23.03
C SER A 520 -7.46 7.60 22.02
N ILE A 521 -8.27 6.62 22.45
CA ILE A 521 -9.27 5.97 21.59
C ILE A 521 -10.34 6.97 21.16
N ASN A 522 -10.86 7.81 22.06
CA ASN A 522 -11.88 8.80 21.74
C ASN A 522 -11.37 9.88 20.78
N ASP A 523 -10.13 10.34 20.96
CA ASP A 523 -9.48 11.33 20.09
C ASP A 523 -9.30 10.78 18.66
N ARG A 524 -8.87 9.51 18.54
CA ARG A 524 -8.64 8.87 17.24
C ARG A 524 -9.92 8.37 16.58
N LEU A 525 -10.92 7.98 17.37
CA LEU A 525 -12.17 7.39 16.90
C LEU A 525 -13.39 8.08 17.52
N PRO A 526 -13.64 9.37 17.23
CA PRO A 526 -14.71 10.13 17.87
C PRO A 526 -16.07 9.44 17.80
N GLY A 527 -16.76 9.38 18.93
CA GLY A 527 -18.08 8.78 19.08
C GLY A 527 -18.14 7.25 18.90
N PHE A 528 -16.98 6.56 18.95
CA PHE A 528 -16.92 5.10 18.98
C PHE A 528 -17.35 4.54 20.34
N LEU A 529 -16.59 4.85 21.39
CA LEU A 529 -16.89 4.40 22.75
C LEU A 529 -18.13 5.13 23.24
N SER A 530 -19.12 4.37 23.70
CA SER A 530 -20.22 4.90 24.51
C SER A 530 -19.87 4.80 25.99
N ASP A 531 -20.54 5.55 26.85
CA ASP A 531 -20.33 5.50 28.32
C ASP A 531 -20.41 4.07 28.87
N LYS A 532 -21.29 3.24 28.28
CA LYS A 532 -21.41 1.82 28.60
C LYS A 532 -20.16 1.04 28.20
N MET A 533 -19.64 1.24 26.98
CA MET A 533 -18.41 0.59 26.53
C MET A 533 -17.21 0.99 27.40
N GLU A 534 -17.09 2.27 27.73
CA GLU A 534 -16.04 2.77 28.62
C GLU A 534 -16.13 2.15 30.01
N THR A 535 -17.33 2.09 30.59
CA THR A 535 -17.57 1.46 31.89
C THR A 535 -17.12 0.00 31.86
N LEU A 536 -17.51 -0.74 30.83
CA LEU A 536 -17.15 -2.15 30.69
C LEU A 536 -15.65 -2.36 30.45
N LEU A 537 -15.00 -1.48 29.71
CA LEU A 537 -13.55 -1.50 29.51
C LEU A 537 -12.80 -1.24 30.83
N LYS A 538 -13.25 -0.23 31.61
CA LYS A 538 -12.70 0.08 32.94
C LYS A 538 -12.90 -1.09 33.92
N GLU A 539 -14.06 -1.75 33.90
CA GLU A 539 -14.31 -2.93 34.74
C GLU A 539 -13.37 -4.09 34.42
N ARG A 540 -13.13 -4.37 33.14
CA ARG A 540 -12.18 -5.43 32.73
C ARG A 540 -10.74 -5.06 33.03
N ALA A 541 -10.35 -3.81 32.82
CA ALA A 541 -9.03 -3.31 33.22
C ALA A 541 -8.80 -3.47 34.72
N GLN A 542 -9.80 -3.12 35.54
CA GLN A 542 -9.73 -3.29 36.99
C GLN A 542 -9.68 -4.77 37.40
N ALA A 543 -10.44 -5.64 36.75
CA ALA A 543 -10.38 -7.08 36.99
C ALA A 543 -8.98 -7.64 36.71
N LEU A 544 -8.38 -7.28 35.55
CA LEU A 544 -7.01 -7.66 35.22
C LEU A 544 -6.00 -7.09 36.22
N TYR A 545 -6.15 -5.82 36.63
CA TYR A 545 -5.26 -5.20 37.62
C TYR A 545 -5.26 -5.94 38.96
N LEU A 546 -6.42 -6.46 39.40
CA LEU A 546 -6.56 -7.25 40.63
C LEU A 546 -6.05 -8.68 40.49
N LEU A 547 -6.23 -9.29 39.30
CA LEU A 547 -5.74 -10.64 39.04
C LEU A 547 -4.22 -10.67 38.88
N ALA A 548 -3.63 -9.61 38.33
CA ALA A 548 -2.19 -9.45 38.17
C ALA A 548 -1.46 -9.03 39.46
N ASP A 549 -2.12 -9.06 40.63
CA ASP A 549 -1.48 -8.75 41.90
C ASP A 549 -0.54 -9.88 42.33
N PRO A 550 0.77 -9.63 42.54
CA PRO A 550 1.70 -10.68 42.97
C PRO A 550 1.29 -11.39 44.26
N GLU A 551 0.57 -10.71 45.16
CA GLU A 551 0.08 -11.29 46.41
C GLU A 551 -0.99 -12.37 46.19
N ARG A 552 -1.67 -12.35 45.04
CA ARG A 552 -2.70 -13.33 44.69
C ARG A 552 -2.13 -14.66 44.19
N GLY A 553 -0.84 -14.69 43.87
CA GLY A 553 -0.18 -15.84 43.26
C GLY A 553 -0.45 -15.98 41.75
N PRO A 554 0.22 -16.94 41.10
CA PRO A 554 0.07 -17.17 39.67
C PRO A 554 -1.35 -17.62 39.32
N PHE A 555 -1.84 -17.20 38.16
CA PHE A 555 -3.06 -17.70 37.55
C PHE A 555 -2.83 -18.00 36.06
N THR A 556 -3.78 -18.67 35.44
CA THR A 556 -3.69 -19.19 34.07
C THR A 556 -4.67 -18.46 33.14
N PRO A 557 -4.44 -18.48 31.81
CA PRO A 557 -5.45 -18.04 30.85
C PRO A 557 -6.80 -18.72 31.02
N GLN A 558 -6.82 -20.02 31.36
CA GLN A 558 -8.05 -20.76 31.59
C GLN A 558 -8.85 -20.17 32.77
N GLU A 559 -8.19 -19.85 33.89
CA GLU A 559 -8.81 -19.18 35.05
C GLU A 559 -9.24 -17.74 34.72
N LEU A 560 -8.46 -17.00 33.94
CA LEU A 560 -8.87 -15.66 33.46
C LEU A 560 -10.23 -15.71 32.75
N ALA A 561 -10.42 -16.73 31.92
CA ALA A 561 -11.65 -16.89 31.14
C ALA A 561 -12.89 -17.15 32.02
N GLU A 562 -12.76 -17.50 33.29
CA GLU A 562 -13.88 -17.64 34.24
C GLU A 562 -14.50 -16.28 34.58
N TYR A 563 -13.69 -15.22 34.56
CA TYR A 563 -14.11 -13.84 34.81
C TYR A 563 -14.69 -13.15 33.56
N ARG A 564 -15.37 -13.90 32.68
CA ARG A 564 -15.91 -13.37 31.40
C ARG A 564 -17.35 -12.85 31.45
N THR A 565 -18.09 -13.16 32.52
CA THR A 565 -19.51 -12.77 32.65
C THR A 565 -19.66 -11.56 33.54
N HIS A 566 -20.80 -10.86 33.42
CA HIS A 566 -21.09 -9.72 34.30
C HIS A 566 -20.97 -10.10 35.78
N SER A 567 -21.57 -11.23 36.17
CA SER A 567 -21.61 -11.68 37.55
C SER A 567 -20.23 -12.02 38.09
N SER A 568 -19.39 -12.73 37.31
CA SER A 568 -18.04 -13.11 37.76
C SER A 568 -17.11 -11.90 37.88
N ILE A 569 -17.17 -10.95 36.95
CA ILE A 569 -16.42 -9.68 37.07
C ILE A 569 -16.87 -8.91 38.32
N LYS A 570 -18.18 -8.74 38.51
CA LYS A 570 -18.69 -7.98 39.68
C LYS A 570 -18.35 -8.65 41.01
N ALA A 571 -18.38 -9.98 41.08
CA ALA A 571 -17.98 -10.73 42.27
C ALA A 571 -16.52 -10.44 42.63
N LEU A 572 -15.61 -10.53 41.66
CA LEU A 572 -14.18 -10.20 41.83
C LEU A 572 -13.97 -8.76 42.29
N LEU A 573 -14.64 -7.80 41.66
CA LEU A 573 -14.52 -6.38 42.03
C LEU A 573 -15.10 -6.08 43.43
N LYS A 574 -16.04 -6.89 43.91
CA LYS A 574 -16.64 -6.73 45.24
C LYS A 574 -15.74 -7.31 46.33
N SER A 575 -15.15 -8.49 46.13
CA SER A 575 -14.27 -9.13 47.13
C SER A 575 -13.06 -8.25 47.46
N ALA A 576 -12.44 -7.63 46.44
CA ALA A 576 -11.32 -6.71 46.63
C ALA A 576 -11.68 -5.42 47.40
N LYS A 577 -12.98 -5.04 47.45
CA LYS A 577 -13.43 -3.90 48.25
C LYS A 577 -13.68 -4.27 49.72
N SER A 578 -14.04 -5.52 50.00
CA SER A 578 -14.21 -6.01 51.38
C SER A 578 -12.87 -6.28 52.07
N GLU A 579 -11.83 -6.63 51.33
CA GLU A 579 -10.48 -6.88 51.88
C GLU A 579 -9.72 -5.59 52.26
N ARG A 580 -10.19 -4.42 51.79
CA ARG A 580 -9.61 -3.09 52.12
C ARG A 580 -10.33 -2.37 53.26
N LYS A 581 -11.36 -2.98 53.85
CA LYS A 581 -12.06 -2.50 55.05
C LYS A 581 -11.65 -3.37 56.23
#